data_AF-A0A1Q5GYG4-F1
#
_entry.id   AF-A0A1Q5GYG4-F1
#
_cell.length_a   1.000
_cell.length_b   1.000
_cell.length_c   1.000
_cell.angle_alpha   90.00
_cell.angle_beta   90.00
_cell.angle_gamma   90.00
#
_symmetry.space_group_name_H-M   'P 1'
#
loop_
_entity.id
_entity.type
_entity.pdbx_description
1 polymer ?
#
loop_
_entity_poly.entity_id
_entity_poly.type
_entity_poly.pdbx_seq_one_letter_code
_entity_poly.pdbx_strand_id
1 'polypeptide(L)'
;MKTLRRTLAVGAMALTFAGFAIPAACAVPGTARSAVTREISVMRTWHATVQCQIVRISDNHVVGYDRADGTGNTEQAAINDAARNIPVPAGHYKRHCDAKRTW
;
A
#
# COMPACT_ATOMS: atom_id res chain seq x y z
N MET A 1 -21.98 -8.31 7.49
CA MET A 1 -21.75 -8.49 8.94
C MET A 1 -21.08 -9.85 9.11
N LYS A 2 -19.78 -9.87 9.40
CA LYS A 2 -18.92 -11.07 9.36
C LYS A 2 -18.71 -11.58 10.79
N THR A 3 -19.04 -12.85 10.97
CA THR A 3 -19.13 -13.58 12.24
C THR A 3 -17.74 -13.79 12.85
N LEU A 4 -17.54 -13.27 14.07
CA LEU A 4 -16.35 -13.48 14.90
C LEU A 4 -16.28 -14.93 15.37
N ARG A 5 -15.22 -15.65 15.01
CA ARG A 5 -14.86 -16.93 15.64
C ARG A 5 -13.80 -16.67 16.70
N ARG A 6 -14.24 -16.61 17.96
CA ARG A 6 -13.38 -16.64 19.16
C ARG A 6 -13.03 -18.11 19.46
N THR A 7 -11.77 -18.47 19.27
CA THR A 7 -11.21 -19.75 19.73
C THR A 7 -10.82 -19.65 21.19
N LEU A 8 -11.29 -20.63 21.96
CA LEU A 8 -11.12 -20.79 23.40
C LEU A 8 -9.81 -21.51 23.76
N ALA A 9 -9.44 -21.32 25.03
CA ALA A 9 -8.72 -22.24 25.90
C ALA A 9 -7.22 -22.44 25.68
N VAL A 10 -6.43 -21.70 26.46
CA VAL A 10 -5.15 -22.19 26.99
C VAL A 10 -5.35 -22.33 28.49
N GLY A 11 -5.38 -23.57 28.96
CA GLY A 11 -5.56 -23.92 30.36
C GLY A 11 -4.23 -24.20 31.06
N ALA A 12 -4.31 -24.13 32.39
CA ALA A 12 -3.43 -24.75 33.40
C ALA A 12 -1.96 -24.26 33.42
N MET A 13 -1.25 -24.15 34.54
CA MET A 13 -1.48 -24.56 35.93
C MET A 13 -0.45 -23.77 36.77
N ALA A 14 -0.80 -23.42 38.01
CA ALA A 14 0.09 -22.79 38.97
C ALA A 14 1.16 -23.77 39.49
N LEU A 15 2.39 -23.30 39.66
CA LEU A 15 3.36 -23.88 40.60
C LEU A 15 4.18 -22.76 41.27
N THR A 16 3.96 -22.64 42.56
CA THR A 16 4.71 -21.83 43.53
C THR A 16 6.11 -22.39 43.75
N PHE A 17 7.13 -21.55 43.71
CA PHE A 17 8.37 -21.78 44.46
C PHE A 17 8.82 -20.47 45.13
N ALA A 18 8.89 -20.53 46.45
CA ALA A 18 9.35 -19.47 47.33
C ALA A 18 10.89 -19.38 47.30
N GLY A 19 11.37 -18.13 47.36
CA GLY A 19 12.54 -17.73 48.13
C GLY A 19 13.92 -18.22 47.70
N PHE A 20 14.71 -17.30 47.14
CA PHE A 20 16.06 -16.99 47.62
C PHE A 20 16.39 -15.53 47.24
N ALA A 21 16.58 -14.69 48.25
CA ALA A 21 17.08 -13.33 48.07
C ALA A 21 18.62 -13.37 47.96
N ILE A 22 19.16 -12.83 46.86
CA ILE A 22 20.59 -12.53 46.71
C ILE A 22 20.71 -11.02 46.44
N PRO A 23 21.50 -10.27 47.22
CA PRO A 23 21.67 -8.84 46.98
C PRO A 23 22.74 -8.56 45.91
N ALA A 24 22.42 -7.55 45.10
CA ALA A 24 23.30 -6.58 44.45
C ALA A 24 24.52 -7.07 43.64
N ALA A 25 24.35 -7.09 42.31
CA ALA A 25 25.40 -6.63 41.40
C ALA A 25 24.77 -5.68 40.37
N CYS A 26 25.06 -4.39 40.50
CA CYS A 26 24.74 -3.39 39.48
C CYS A 26 25.62 -3.64 38.25
N ALA A 27 25.23 -4.57 37.39
CA ALA A 27 25.69 -4.57 36.01
C ALA A 27 24.64 -3.78 35.23
N VAL A 28 24.92 -2.48 35.01
CA VAL A 28 24.17 -1.70 34.02
C VAL A 28 24.39 -2.43 32.70
N PRO A 29 23.37 -3.09 32.10
CA PRO A 29 23.51 -3.51 30.73
C PRO A 29 23.58 -2.19 29.98
N GLY A 30 24.78 -1.83 29.49
CA GLY A 30 24.90 -0.85 28.43
C GLY A 30 24.02 -1.39 27.31
N THR A 31 22.79 -0.88 27.22
CA THR A 31 21.87 -1.19 26.15
C THR A 31 22.61 -0.80 24.91
N ALA A 32 23.18 -1.79 24.21
CA ALA A 32 23.65 -1.61 22.86
C ALA A 32 22.42 -1.11 22.10
N ARG A 33 22.39 0.21 21.91
CA ARG A 33 21.32 0.86 21.17
C ARG A 33 21.52 0.33 19.77
N SER A 34 20.73 -0.68 19.40
CA SER A 34 20.68 -1.18 18.03
C SER A 34 20.62 0.05 17.14
N ALA A 35 21.71 0.30 16.41
CA ALA A 35 21.71 1.34 15.41
C ALA A 35 20.56 0.95 14.49
N VAL A 36 19.52 1.79 14.47
CA VAL A 36 18.43 1.63 13.52
C VAL A 36 19.11 1.79 12.16
N THR A 37 19.45 0.68 11.53
CA THR A 37 19.82 0.63 10.14
C THR A 37 18.59 1.14 9.42
N ARG A 38 18.57 2.43 9.09
CA ARG A 38 17.60 2.96 8.13
C ARG A 38 17.95 2.27 6.84
N GLU A 39 17.28 1.15 6.56
CA GLU A 39 17.35 0.51 5.27
C GLU A 39 16.93 1.56 4.24
N ILE A 40 17.90 2.05 3.47
CA ILE A 40 17.64 2.88 2.31
C ILE A 40 17.01 1.94 1.28
N SER A 41 15.70 1.75 1.40
CA SER A 41 14.93 1.05 0.38
C SER A 41 14.82 2.00 -0.81
N VAL A 42 15.61 1.73 -1.85
CA VAL A 42 15.40 2.36 -3.15
C VAL A 42 14.07 1.83 -3.68
N MET A 43 13.00 2.59 -3.47
CA MET A 43 11.69 2.23 -3.97
C MET A 43 11.74 2.27 -5.49
N ARG A 44 11.51 1.12 -6.14
CA ARG A 44 11.38 1.06 -7.60
C ARG A 44 10.29 2.03 -8.03
N THR A 45 10.63 2.93 -8.96
CA THR A 45 9.65 3.78 -9.63
C THR A 45 9.14 3.05 -10.87
N TRP A 46 7.84 2.85 -10.92
CA TRP A 46 7.11 2.31 -12.06
C TRP A 46 6.54 3.45 -12.88
N HIS A 47 6.49 3.25 -14.18
CA HIS A 47 5.86 4.12 -15.13
C HIS A 47 4.76 3.37 -15.87
N ALA A 48 3.67 4.04 -16.19
CA ALA A 48 2.59 3.46 -16.97
C ALA A 48 2.02 4.46 -17.96
N THR A 49 1.64 3.98 -19.14
CA THR A 49 0.83 4.72 -20.11
C THR A 49 -0.55 4.09 -20.17
N VAL A 50 -1.59 4.88 -19.92
CA VAL A 50 -2.99 4.46 -19.99
C VAL A 50 -3.67 5.16 -21.17
N GLN A 51 -4.58 4.46 -21.84
CA GLN A 51 -5.46 5.02 -22.85
C GLN A 51 -6.92 4.82 -22.45
N CYS A 52 -7.71 5.89 -22.48
CA CYS A 52 -9.15 5.85 -22.18
C CYS A 52 -9.98 6.31 -23.38
N GLN A 53 -11.21 5.83 -23.48
CA GLN A 53 -12.23 6.43 -24.36
C GLN A 53 -12.76 7.71 -23.72
N ILE A 54 -12.85 8.78 -24.51
CA ILE A 54 -13.52 10.02 -24.11
C ILE A 54 -14.92 10.02 -24.71
N VAL A 55 -15.91 10.22 -23.85
CA VAL A 55 -17.33 10.12 -24.19
C VAL A 55 -18.02 11.41 -23.83
N ARG A 56 -18.78 11.95 -24.78
CA ARG A 56 -19.59 13.14 -24.57
C ARG A 56 -20.83 12.78 -23.75
N ILE A 57 -21.11 13.56 -22.71
CA ILE A 57 -22.21 13.29 -21.77
C ILE A 57 -23.59 13.44 -22.45
N SER A 58 -23.73 14.38 -23.39
CA SER A 58 -25.04 14.73 -23.98
C SER A 58 -25.71 13.58 -24.74
N ASP A 59 -24.92 12.72 -25.38
CA ASP A 59 -25.41 11.69 -26.31
C ASP A 59 -24.68 10.35 -26.16
N ASN A 60 -23.84 10.20 -25.12
CA ASN A 60 -23.01 9.02 -24.88
C ASN A 60 -22.13 8.60 -26.07
N HIS A 61 -21.82 9.55 -26.95
CA HIS A 61 -21.01 9.31 -28.15
C HIS A 61 -19.52 9.31 -27.81
N VAL A 62 -18.77 8.34 -28.35
CA VAL A 62 -17.31 8.29 -28.22
C VAL A 62 -16.71 9.31 -29.17
N VAL A 63 -16.13 10.37 -28.63
CA VAL A 63 -15.45 11.41 -29.42
C VAL A 63 -14.02 11.02 -29.77
N GLY A 64 -13.40 10.12 -29.01
CA GLY A 64 -12.06 9.65 -29.31
C GLY A 64 -11.42 8.89 -28.16
N TYR A 65 -10.10 8.80 -28.22
CA TYR A 65 -9.28 8.18 -27.18
C TYR A 65 -8.14 9.11 -26.80
N ASP A 66 -7.93 9.28 -25.50
CA ASP A 66 -6.81 10.05 -24.96
C ASP A 66 -5.87 9.18 -24.17
N ARG A 67 -4.62 9.61 -24.10
CA ARG A 67 -3.53 8.92 -23.41
C ARG A 67 -2.85 9.84 -22.42
N ALA A 68 -2.41 9.26 -21.31
CA ALA A 68 -1.60 9.95 -20.34
C ALA A 68 -0.66 8.96 -19.67
N ASP A 69 0.45 9.52 -19.20
CA ASP A 69 1.46 8.80 -18.45
C ASP A 69 1.28 9.07 -16.95
N GLY A 70 1.76 8.13 -16.15
CA GLY A 70 1.74 8.21 -14.71
C GLY A 70 2.88 7.44 -14.09
N THR A 71 3.13 7.74 -12.83
CA THR A 71 4.22 7.13 -12.07
C THR A 71 3.75 6.64 -10.71
N GLY A 72 4.47 5.67 -10.15
CA GLY A 72 4.13 5.13 -8.85
C GLY A 72 5.22 4.25 -8.28
N ASN A 73 5.17 4.03 -6.98
CA ASN A 73 6.01 3.06 -6.28
C ASN A 73 5.58 1.59 -6.50
N THR A 74 4.46 1.38 -7.19
CA THR A 74 3.93 0.09 -7.61
C THR A 74 3.36 0.23 -9.02
N GLU A 75 3.29 -0.87 -9.77
CA GLU A 75 2.68 -0.89 -11.09
C GLU A 75 1.25 -0.36 -11.07
N GLN A 76 0.43 -0.82 -10.12
CA GLN A 76 -0.95 -0.35 -9.98
C GLN A 76 -1.04 1.14 -9.62
N ALA A 77 -0.13 1.65 -8.79
CA ALA A 77 -0.09 3.08 -8.49
C ALA A 77 0.21 3.90 -9.75
N ALA A 78 1.16 3.45 -10.60
CA ALA A 78 1.48 4.10 -11.86
C ALA A 78 0.29 4.08 -12.83
N ILE A 79 -0.41 2.95 -12.96
CA ILE A 79 -1.62 2.84 -13.80
C ILE A 79 -2.73 3.79 -13.29
N ASN A 80 -2.98 3.81 -11.98
CA ASN A 80 -3.99 4.68 -11.38
C ASN A 80 -3.63 6.16 -11.56
N ASP A 81 -2.34 6.49 -11.47
CA ASP A 81 -1.84 7.84 -11.71
C ASP A 81 -2.01 8.26 -13.16
N ALA A 82 -1.60 7.40 -14.10
CA ALA A 82 -1.77 7.62 -15.53
C ALA A 82 -3.25 7.84 -15.88
N ALA A 83 -4.14 7.00 -15.34
CA ALA A 83 -5.58 7.13 -15.56
C ALA A 83 -6.14 8.46 -15.01
N ARG A 84 -5.62 8.99 -13.90
CA ARG A 84 -6.03 10.29 -13.35
C ARG A 84 -5.58 11.45 -14.25
N ASN A 85 -4.39 11.36 -14.81
CA ASN A 85 -3.78 12.41 -15.63
C ASN A 85 -4.39 12.54 -17.04
N ILE A 86 -5.29 11.64 -17.44
CA ILE A 86 -6.01 11.71 -18.72
C ILE A 86 -6.78 13.03 -18.81
N PRO A 87 -6.53 13.87 -19.82
CA PRO A 87 -7.30 15.08 -20.04
C PRO A 87 -8.73 14.71 -20.43
N VAL A 88 -9.71 15.31 -19.76
CA VAL A 88 -11.14 15.14 -20.09
C VAL A 88 -11.72 16.54 -20.29
N PRO A 89 -12.10 16.91 -21.52
CA PRO A 89 -12.75 18.19 -21.79
C PRO A 89 -14.07 18.33 -21.02
N ALA A 90 -14.49 19.57 -20.77
CA ALA A 90 -15.79 19.83 -20.14
C ALA A 90 -16.93 19.18 -20.94
N GLY A 91 -17.93 18.65 -20.24
CA GLY A 91 -19.05 17.92 -20.86
C GLY A 91 -18.72 16.49 -21.32
N HIS A 92 -17.56 15.96 -20.92
CA HIS A 92 -17.13 14.60 -21.25
C HIS A 92 -16.79 13.79 -19.99
N TYR A 93 -16.74 12.47 -20.15
CA TYR A 93 -16.20 11.55 -19.15
C TYR A 93 -15.30 10.50 -19.82
N LYS A 94 -14.41 9.89 -19.04
CA LYS A 94 -13.55 8.80 -19.48
C LYS A 94 -14.17 7.44 -19.17
N ARG A 95 -14.06 6.48 -20.09
CA ARG A 95 -14.45 5.07 -19.90
C ARG A 95 -13.44 4.12 -20.55
N HIS A 96 -13.51 2.83 -20.22
CA HIS A 96 -12.66 1.77 -20.79
C HIS A 96 -11.18 2.18 -20.83
N CYS A 97 -10.63 2.51 -19.65
CA CYS A 97 -9.24 2.86 -19.49
C CYS A 97 -8.38 1.61 -19.39
N ASP A 98 -7.50 1.40 -20.37
CA ASP A 98 -6.60 0.26 -20.40
C ASP A 98 -5.15 0.72 -20.31
N ALA A 99 -4.35 0.00 -19.53
CA ALA A 99 -2.89 0.13 -19.57
C ALA A 99 -2.38 -0.37 -20.92
N LYS A 100 -1.58 0.46 -21.61
CA LYS A 100 -0.95 0.11 -22.90
C LYS A 100 0.51 -0.27 -22.74
N ARG A 101 1.18 0.27 -21.71
CA ARG A 101 2.57 0.00 -21.41
C ARG A 101 2.83 0.21 -19.92
N THR A 102 3.61 -0.67 -19.30
CA THR A 102 4.17 -0.52 -17.95
C THR A 102 5.66 -0.85 -17.98
N TRP A 103 6.49 -0.11 -17.24
CA TRP A 103 7.95 -0.33 -17.16
C TRP A 103 8.56 0.16 -15.85
#